data_AF-A0A0D2NKD3-F1
#
_entry.id   AF-A0A0D2NKD3-F1
#
_cell.length_a   1.000
_cell.length_b   1.000
_cell.length_c   1.000
_cell.angle_alpha   90.00
_cell.angle_beta   90.00
_cell.angle_gamma   90.00
#
_symmetry.space_group_name_H-M   'P 1'
#
loop_
_entity.id
_entity.type
_entity.pdbx_description
1 polymer ?
#
loop_
_entity_poly.entity_id
_entity_poly.type
_entity_poly.pdbx_seq_one_letter_code
_entity_poly.pdbx_strand_id
1 'polypeptide(L)'
;MAHHVRRGNVPTENRCANGVSKARATRMARSNKTIEERLEFLKTHKYVQAFGEYWAQCAACGQNIKLDNRNEAKYFPNSLNKHLNTRKCKSKQRVLQHQETKEILEIAHFMVQLRDGIH
;
A
#
# COMPACT_ATOMS: atom_id res chain seq x y z
N MET A 1 -26.15 -39.47 11.35
CA MET A 1 -25.55 -40.17 10.19
C MET A 1 -25.43 -39.17 9.06
N ALA A 2 -24.21 -38.92 8.60
CA ALA A 2 -23.87 -37.96 7.56
C ALA A 2 -24.21 -38.48 6.17
N HIS A 3 -24.65 -37.63 5.24
CA HIS A 3 -24.35 -37.80 3.82
C HIS A 3 -24.22 -36.44 3.11
N HIS A 4 -22.98 -36.15 2.72
CA HIS A 4 -22.61 -35.08 1.79
C HIS A 4 -23.15 -35.42 0.38
N VAL A 5 -23.75 -34.44 -0.30
CA VAL A 5 -23.97 -34.51 -1.75
C VAL A 5 -23.23 -33.36 -2.42
N ARG A 6 -22.16 -33.73 -3.14
CA ARG A 6 -21.40 -32.88 -4.06
C ARG A 6 -22.23 -32.66 -5.33
N ARG A 7 -22.44 -31.39 -5.70
CA ARG A 7 -22.80 -30.94 -7.06
C ARG A 7 -21.83 -29.80 -7.38
N GLY A 8 -21.15 -29.72 -8.51
CA GLY A 8 -21.11 -30.49 -9.74
C GLY A 8 -20.11 -29.74 -10.61
N ASN A 9 -19.25 -30.49 -11.30
CA ASN A 9 -18.15 -30.00 -12.12
C ASN A 9 -18.71 -29.19 -13.33
N VAL A 10 -18.35 -27.92 -13.47
CA VAL A 10 -18.68 -27.12 -14.67
C VAL A 10 -17.37 -26.89 -15.44
N PRO A 11 -17.19 -27.45 -16.65
CA PRO A 11 -16.07 -27.11 -17.50
C PRO A 11 -16.33 -25.75 -18.12
N THR A 12 -15.49 -24.75 -17.81
CA THR A 12 -15.49 -23.48 -18.53
C THR A 12 -14.19 -23.39 -19.33
N GLU A 13 -14.24 -23.93 -20.54
CA GLU A 13 -13.22 -23.71 -21.55
C GLU A 13 -13.43 -22.30 -22.14
N ASN A 14 -12.29 -21.63 -22.42
CA ASN A 14 -12.15 -20.35 -23.14
C ASN A 14 -12.59 -19.04 -22.48
N ARG A 15 -11.63 -18.36 -21.82
CA ARG A 15 -11.36 -16.94 -22.11
C ARG A 15 -9.97 -16.46 -21.69
N CYS A 16 -9.16 -16.17 -22.70
CA CYS A 16 -8.01 -15.26 -22.73
C CYS A 16 -6.89 -15.46 -21.69
N ALA A 17 -5.88 -16.22 -22.13
CA ALA A 17 -4.50 -16.04 -21.70
C ALA A 17 -4.06 -14.59 -22.01
N ASN A 18 -4.06 -13.73 -21.01
CA ASN A 18 -3.20 -12.56 -20.97
C ASN A 18 -2.48 -12.58 -19.63
N GLY A 19 -1.30 -13.17 -19.68
CA GLY A 19 -0.33 -13.20 -18.60
C GLY A 19 0.07 -11.78 -18.24
N VAL A 20 -0.56 -11.23 -17.21
CA VAL A 20 0.10 -10.26 -16.35
C VAL A 20 0.26 -10.99 -15.04
N SER A 21 1.45 -11.57 -14.86
CA SER A 21 1.93 -12.12 -13.60
C SER A 21 1.53 -11.13 -12.52
N LYS A 22 0.46 -11.46 -11.76
CA LYS A 22 0.09 -10.71 -10.58
C LYS A 22 1.32 -10.83 -9.69
N ALA A 23 2.19 -9.81 -9.72
CA ALA A 23 3.23 -9.64 -8.74
C ALA A 23 2.50 -9.71 -7.41
N ARG A 24 2.58 -10.88 -6.78
CA ARG A 24 1.86 -11.23 -5.58
C ARG A 24 2.44 -10.27 -4.56
N ALA A 25 1.70 -9.20 -4.27
CA ALA A 25 2.07 -8.22 -3.27
C ALA A 25 2.61 -9.01 -2.07
N THR A 26 3.87 -8.76 -1.73
CA THR A 26 4.64 -9.52 -0.75
C THR A 26 3.73 -9.70 0.45
N ARG A 27 3.16 -10.90 0.60
CA ARG A 27 2.35 -11.19 1.79
C ARG A 27 3.38 -11.11 2.89
N MET A 28 3.34 -10.05 3.69
CA MET A 28 3.94 -10.06 5.01
C MET A 28 3.17 -11.14 5.78
N ALA A 29 3.61 -12.39 5.59
CA ALA A 29 3.34 -13.49 6.48
C ALA A 29 3.62 -12.93 7.88
N ARG A 30 2.71 -13.18 8.83
CA ARG A 30 2.79 -12.81 10.25
C ARG A 30 4.24 -12.86 10.71
N SER A 31 4.94 -11.76 10.54
CA SER A 31 6.37 -11.76 10.76
C SER A 31 6.49 -11.60 12.25
N ASN A 32 7.31 -12.42 12.90
CA ASN A 32 7.75 -12.27 14.29
C ASN A 32 8.57 -10.97 14.47
N LYS A 33 8.18 -9.90 13.79
CA LYS A 33 8.82 -8.60 13.90
C LYS A 33 8.56 -8.05 15.27
N THR A 34 9.60 -7.49 15.88
CA THR A 34 9.49 -6.85 17.19
C THR A 34 8.64 -5.58 17.09
N ILE A 35 8.34 -4.96 18.24
CA ILE A 35 7.60 -3.70 18.25
C ILE A 35 8.41 -2.59 17.56
N GLU A 36 9.73 -2.60 17.73
CA GLU A 36 10.66 -1.63 17.16
C GLU A 36 10.65 -1.68 15.64
N GLU A 37 10.75 -2.87 15.03
CA GLU A 37 10.72 -3.01 13.57
C GLU A 37 9.38 -2.57 12.95
N ARG A 38 8.28 -2.73 13.70
CA ARG A 38 6.95 -2.27 13.27
C ARG A 38 6.84 -0.75 13.34
N LEU A 39 7.39 -0.16 14.41
CA LEU A 39 7.48 1.29 14.55
C LEU A 39 8.36 1.90 13.47
N GLU A 40 9.51 1.31 13.19
CA GLU A 40 10.42 1.74 12.14
C GLU A 40 9.72 1.70 10.77
N PHE A 41 8.97 0.63 10.49
CA PHE A 41 8.13 0.58 9.29
C PHE A 41 7.15 1.77 9.24
N LEU A 42 6.39 2.03 10.30
CA LEU A 42 5.41 3.13 10.31
C LEU A 42 6.06 4.51 10.19
N LYS A 43 7.26 4.71 10.73
CA LYS A 43 8.01 5.96 10.62
C LYS A 43 8.57 6.21 9.22
N THR A 44 9.07 5.15 8.57
CA THR A 44 9.77 5.27 7.28
C THR A 44 8.86 5.13 6.07
N HIS A 45 7.66 4.57 6.25
CA HIS A 45 6.79 4.26 5.13
C HIS A 45 6.12 5.50 4.55
N LYS A 46 6.47 5.87 3.31
CA LYS A 46 6.03 7.08 2.58
C LYS A 46 4.53 7.40 2.59
N TYR A 47 3.66 6.41 2.72
CA TYR A 47 2.20 6.61 2.76
C TYR A 47 1.60 6.65 4.17
N VAL A 48 2.43 6.75 5.20
CA VAL A 48 2.01 7.00 6.59
C VAL A 48 2.27 8.46 6.89
N GLN A 49 1.20 9.20 7.20
CA GLN A 49 1.31 10.63 7.56
C GLN A 49 1.45 10.81 9.07
N ALA A 50 0.66 10.05 9.83
CA ALA A 50 0.67 10.03 11.29
C ALA A 50 0.27 8.62 11.75
N PHE A 51 0.65 8.23 12.97
CA PHE A 51 0.25 6.96 13.54
C PHE A 51 0.23 7.02 15.07
N GLY A 52 -0.53 6.09 15.66
CA GLY A 52 -0.53 5.78 17.08
C GLY A 52 -0.48 4.27 17.29
N GLU A 53 -0.65 3.82 18.54
CA GLU A 53 -0.48 2.41 18.91
C GLU A 53 -1.35 1.44 18.08
N TYR A 54 -2.57 1.86 17.75
CA TYR A 54 -3.60 1.03 17.11
C TYR A 54 -4.19 1.67 15.86
N TRP A 55 -3.60 2.73 15.34
CA TRP A 55 -4.09 3.41 14.14
C TRP A 55 -2.96 4.04 13.32
N ALA A 56 -3.19 4.19 12.03
CA ALA A 56 -2.30 4.95 11.13
C ALA A 56 -3.14 5.75 10.12
N GLN A 57 -2.73 6.97 9.84
CA GLN A 57 -3.32 7.83 8.83
C GLN A 57 -2.60 7.63 7.50
N CYS A 58 -3.37 7.31 6.46
CA CYS A 58 -2.84 7.13 5.11
C CYS A 58 -2.63 8.48 4.43
N ALA A 59 -1.39 8.83 4.08
CA ALA A 59 -1.06 10.07 3.37
C ALA A 59 -1.73 10.16 1.99
N ALA A 60 -1.95 9.01 1.33
CA ALA A 60 -2.53 9.01 -0.02
C ALA A 60 -4.01 9.37 -0.05
N CYS A 61 -4.80 8.94 0.95
CA CYS A 61 -6.26 9.12 0.92
C CYS A 61 -6.83 9.82 2.16
N GLY A 62 -5.99 10.21 3.12
CA GLY A 62 -6.35 10.89 4.36
C GLY A 62 -7.07 10.01 5.38
N GLN A 63 -7.37 8.74 5.08
CA GLN A 63 -8.16 7.88 5.96
C GLN A 63 -7.36 7.41 7.17
N ASN A 64 -8.00 7.42 8.34
CA ASN A 64 -7.52 6.78 9.55
C ASN A 64 -7.83 5.28 9.53
N ILE A 65 -6.80 4.46 9.66
CA ILE A 65 -6.86 3.02 9.51
C ILE A 65 -6.54 2.37 10.84
N LYS A 66 -7.45 1.53 11.33
CA LYS A 66 -7.22 0.72 12.52
C LYS A 66 -6.16 -0.35 12.23
N LEU A 67 -5.07 -0.34 12.99
CA LEU A 67 -4.03 -1.35 12.93
C LEU A 67 -4.52 -2.66 13.57
N ASP A 68 -3.93 -3.78 13.17
CA ASP A 68 -4.34 -5.09 13.66
C ASP A 68 -3.87 -5.23 15.11
N ASN A 69 -4.79 -5.30 16.07
CA ASN A 69 -4.48 -5.33 17.50
C ASN A 69 -4.88 -6.64 18.18
N ARG A 70 -4.97 -7.74 17.40
CA ARG A 70 -5.19 -9.09 17.94
C ARG A 70 -4.12 -9.41 18.99
N ASN A 71 -4.55 -9.95 20.12
CA ASN A 71 -3.70 -10.28 21.26
C ASN A 71 -2.93 -9.04 21.80
N GLU A 72 -3.60 -7.88 21.83
CA GLU A 72 -3.06 -6.60 22.35
C GLU A 72 -1.82 -6.06 21.63
N ALA A 73 -1.50 -6.65 20.48
CA ALA A 73 -0.27 -6.32 19.81
C ALA A 73 -0.30 -4.93 19.17
N LYS A 74 0.73 -4.14 19.47
CA LYS A 74 0.86 -2.75 19.03
C LYS A 74 1.52 -2.63 17.66
N TYR A 75 1.17 -1.56 16.94
CA TYR A 75 1.83 -1.09 15.70
C TYR A 75 1.82 -2.05 14.51
N PHE A 76 0.97 -3.08 14.48
CA PHE A 76 0.95 -4.03 13.37
C PHE A 76 0.41 -3.43 12.07
N PRO A 77 1.22 -3.32 11.00
CA PRO A 77 0.84 -2.60 9.78
C PRO A 77 -0.04 -3.40 8.82
N ASN A 78 -0.49 -4.61 9.18
CA ASN A 78 -1.21 -5.51 8.26
C ASN A 78 -2.48 -4.88 7.66
N SER A 79 -3.27 -4.19 8.48
CA SER A 79 -4.48 -3.50 8.04
C SER A 79 -4.17 -2.36 7.08
N LEU A 80 -3.13 -1.57 7.39
CA LEU A 80 -2.61 -0.51 6.55
C LEU A 80 -2.13 -1.06 5.20
N ASN A 81 -1.33 -2.12 5.20
CA ASN A 81 -0.85 -2.78 3.99
C ASN A 81 -1.99 -3.29 3.09
N LYS A 82 -3.04 -3.85 3.71
CA LYS A 82 -4.26 -4.25 2.97
C LYS A 82 -4.96 -3.03 2.36
N HIS A 83 -5.12 -1.97 3.14
CA HIS A 83 -5.75 -0.74 2.67
C HIS A 83 -4.98 -0.11 1.50
N LEU A 84 -3.65 0.00 1.59
CA LEU A 84 -2.78 0.54 0.54
C LEU A 84 -2.91 -0.24 -0.78
N ASN A 85 -3.29 -1.52 -0.69
CA ASN A 85 -3.51 -2.37 -1.84
C ASN A 85 -4.92 -2.28 -2.45
N THR A 86 -5.84 -1.54 -1.84
CA THR A 86 -7.19 -1.32 -2.39
C THR A 86 -7.16 -0.48 -3.66
N ARG A 87 -8.07 -0.75 -4.60
CA ARG A 87 -8.17 0.01 -5.85
C ARG A 87 -8.37 1.51 -5.60
N LYS A 88 -9.18 1.87 -4.59
CA LYS A 88 -9.45 3.26 -4.21
C LYS A 88 -8.17 3.97 -3.74
N CYS A 89 -7.43 3.36 -2.82
CA CYS A 89 -6.18 3.94 -2.31
C CYS A 89 -5.10 4.03 -3.40
N LYS A 90 -4.91 2.98 -4.21
CA LYS A 90 -3.96 3.00 -5.34
C LYS A 90 -4.24 4.11 -6.35
N SER A 91 -5.51 4.43 -6.59
CA SER A 91 -5.87 5.55 -7.47
C SER A 91 -5.38 6.88 -6.91
N LYS A 92 -5.53 7.10 -5.59
CA LYS A 92 -5.08 8.32 -4.92
C LYS A 92 -3.55 8.39 -4.78
N GLN A 93 -2.90 7.25 -4.52
CA GLN A 93 -1.43 7.15 -4.53
C GLN A 93 -0.85 7.63 -5.87
N ARG A 94 -1.44 7.23 -7.00
CA ARG A 94 -0.98 7.69 -8.33
C ARG A 94 -1.10 9.19 -8.52
N VAL A 95 -2.18 9.80 -8.02
CA VAL A 95 -2.36 11.26 -8.07
C VAL A 95 -1.27 11.95 -7.26
N LEU A 96 -1.02 11.48 -6.03
CA LEU A 96 0.02 12.02 -5.16
C LEU A 96 1.41 11.91 -5.80
N GLN A 97 1.77 10.74 -6.32
CA GLN A 97 3.05 10.52 -7.00
C GLN A 97 3.23 11.40 -8.24
N HIS A 98 2.15 11.63 -9.00
CA HIS A 98 2.20 12.51 -10.16
C HIS A 98 2.43 13.97 -9.75
N GLN A 99 1.84 14.41 -8.64
CA GLN A 99 2.06 15.73 -8.08
C GLN A 99 3.51 15.91 -7.59
N GLU A 100 4.04 14.96 -6.81
CA GLU A 100 5.45 14.96 -6.38
C GLU A 100 6.40 15.03 -7.59
N THR A 101 6.10 14.27 -8.65
CA THR A 101 6.94 14.27 -9.86
C THR A 101 6.91 15.61 -10.58
N LYS A 102 5.75 16.28 -10.63
CA LYS A 102 5.64 17.62 -11.22
C LYS A 102 6.44 18.66 -10.46
N GLU A 103 6.32 18.67 -9.13
CA GLU A 103 7.06 19.59 -8.27
C GLU A 103 8.58 19.42 -8.44
N ILE A 104 9.07 18.17 -8.51
CA ILE A 104 10.49 17.89 -8.78
C ILE A 104 10.93 18.43 -10.14
N LEU A 105 10.12 18.25 -11.19
CA LEU A 105 10.43 18.75 -12.54
C LEU A 105 10.42 20.28 -12.60
N GLU A 106 9.48 20.94 -11.91
CA GLU A 106 9.42 22.40 -11.81
C GLU A 106 10.66 22.95 -11.09
N ILE A 107 11.07 22.34 -9.98
CA ILE A 107 12.32 22.70 -9.28
C ILE A 107 13.53 22.50 -10.20
N ALA A 108 13.61 21.37 -10.90
CA ALA A 108 14.71 21.08 -11.81
C ALA A 108 14.80 22.11 -12.95
N HIS A 109 13.66 22.46 -13.55
CA HIS A 109 13.58 23.47 -14.60
C HIS A 109 14.00 24.85 -14.08
N PHE A 110 13.54 25.24 -12.89
CA PHE A 110 13.95 26.49 -12.25
C PHE A 110 15.47 26.55 -12.00
N MET A 111 16.08 25.45 -11.53
CA MET A 111 17.53 25.38 -11.31
C MET A 111 18.33 25.51 -12.62
N VAL A 112 17.82 24.96 -13.73
CA VAL A 112 18.43 25.14 -15.06
C VAL A 112 18.35 26.60 -15.51
N GLN A 113 17.19 27.24 -15.36
CA GLN A 113 17.02 28.66 -15.71
C GLN A 113 17.93 29.58 -14.89
N LEU A 114 18.10 29.31 -13.58
CA LEU A 114 19.03 30.07 -12.75
C LEU A 114 20.48 29.93 -13.23
N ARG A 115 20.91 28.72 -13.61
CA ARG A 115 22.26 28.49 -14.15
C ARG A 115 22.48 29.27 -15.45
N ASP A 116 21.51 29.20 -16.36
CA ASP A 116 21.65 29.75 -17.71
C ASP A 116 21.43 31.28 -17.74
N GLY A 117 20.77 31.86 -16.73
CA GLY A 117 20.58 33.30 -16.56
C GLY A 117 21.71 34.05 -15.82
N ILE A 118 22.76 33.35 -15.39
CA ILE A 118 23.96 33.94 -14.74
C ILE A 118 25.06 34.25 -15.79
N HIS A 119 24.79 34.10 -17.09
CA HIS A 119 25.70 34.43 -18.19
C HIS A 119 25.39 35.75 -18.88
#